data_AF-A0A653Y735-F1
#
_entry.id   AF-A0A653Y735-F1
#
_cell.length_a   1.000
_cell.length_b   1.000
_cell.length_c   1.000
_cell.angle_alpha   90.00
_cell.angle_beta   90.00
_cell.angle_gamma   90.00
#
_symmetry.space_group_name_H-M   'P 1'
#
loop_
_entity.id
_entity.type
_entity.pdbx_description
1 polymer ?
#
loop_
_entity_poly.entity_id
_entity_poly.type
_entity_poly.pdbx_seq_one_letter_code
_entity_poly.pdbx_strand_id
1 'polypeptide(L)'
;MTPRSFPARGHTLLELAIALALGMLIVLAMLSLYRGQRAAFDRATDAARMHEAGVSALDLIAQHIQMAGFGTTRADAALFGCSQARVVGADTAASCESLPSRSDGVQVRYAADAVSTWPTSAGAPTDCIGQSVADAFVGNRFYAKASASTGEPELYCEGGGKQAQPLVEGIERIQLVYWLAGASSAVDASAIPRGRWPDVHAADLCVLVRGFAVARQRRTSYRDCTGAFAVADDARMHQAFWRRIEIRNAASANQGGGA
;
A
#
# COMPACT_ATOMS: atom_id res chain seq x y z
N MET A 1 -71.03 23.87 -37.48
CA MET A 1 -69.85 22.99 -37.40
C MET A 1 -69.36 22.72 -38.81
N THR A 2 -68.28 23.37 -39.22
CA THR A 2 -67.62 23.13 -40.52
C THR A 2 -66.46 22.14 -40.30
N PRO A 3 -66.42 21.00 -41.00
CA PRO A 3 -65.31 20.08 -40.90
C PRO A 3 -64.11 20.69 -41.64
N ARG A 4 -63.03 20.98 -40.90
CA ARG A 4 -61.74 21.31 -41.50
C ARG A 4 -61.12 20.03 -42.06
N SER A 5 -61.11 19.89 -43.37
CA SER A 5 -60.31 18.88 -44.06
C SER A 5 -58.83 19.28 -43.97
N PHE A 6 -58.05 18.55 -43.17
CA PHE A 6 -56.60 18.65 -43.21
C PHE A 6 -56.10 17.84 -44.42
N PRO A 7 -55.36 18.44 -45.37
CA PRO A 7 -54.77 17.68 -46.46
C PRO A 7 -53.71 16.73 -45.88
N ALA A 8 -53.91 15.42 -46.09
CA ALA A 8 -52.88 14.43 -45.82
C ALA A 8 -51.73 14.62 -46.81
N ARG A 9 -50.63 15.24 -46.35
CA ARG A 9 -49.38 15.29 -47.09
C ARG A 9 -48.65 13.97 -46.86
N GLY A 10 -48.52 13.16 -47.91
CA GLY A 10 -47.69 11.96 -47.86
C GLY A 10 -46.23 12.36 -47.65
N HIS A 11 -45.61 11.86 -46.58
CA HIS A 11 -44.18 12.00 -46.36
C HIS A 11 -43.42 11.31 -47.49
N THR A 12 -42.39 11.97 -48.02
CA THR A 12 -41.55 11.36 -49.06
C THR A 12 -40.60 10.33 -48.43
N LEU A 13 -40.26 9.25 -49.14
CA LEU A 13 -39.26 8.26 -48.67
C LEU A 13 -37.93 8.92 -48.29
N LEU A 14 -37.61 10.05 -48.93
CA LEU A 14 -36.44 10.87 -48.63
C LEU A 14 -36.51 11.47 -47.21
N GLU A 15 -37.66 11.97 -46.78
CA GLU A 15 -37.84 12.56 -45.44
C GLU A 15 -37.67 11.51 -44.34
N LEU A 16 -38.20 10.29 -44.55
CA LEU A 16 -38.00 9.17 -43.64
C LEU A 16 -36.53 8.73 -43.60
N ALA A 17 -35.86 8.68 -44.75
CA ALA A 17 -34.44 8.34 -44.83
C ALA A 17 -33.55 9.37 -44.09
N ILE A 18 -33.83 10.66 -44.26
CA ILE A 18 -33.12 11.73 -43.55
C ILE A 18 -33.38 11.66 -42.04
N ALA A 19 -34.64 11.47 -41.62
CA ALA A 19 -34.99 11.36 -40.21
C ALA A 19 -34.30 10.17 -39.53
N LEU A 20 -34.27 9.00 -40.18
CA LEU A 20 -33.57 7.81 -39.70
C LEU A 20 -32.05 8.03 -39.65
N ALA A 21 -31.47 8.66 -40.68
CA ALA A 21 -30.04 8.96 -40.72
C ALA A 21 -29.64 9.90 -39.57
N LEU A 22 -30.42 10.96 -39.31
CA LEU A 22 -30.17 11.88 -38.20
C LEU A 22 -30.39 11.21 -36.83
N GLY A 23 -31.43 10.40 -36.68
CA GLY A 23 -31.66 9.64 -35.45
C GLY A 23 -30.51 8.69 -35.13
N MET A 24 -30.00 7.97 -36.15
CA MET A 24 -28.86 7.07 -36.00
C MET A 24 -27.58 7.84 -35.61
N LEU A 25 -27.35 9.00 -36.23
CA LEU A 25 -26.20 9.86 -35.91
C LEU A 25 -26.24 10.32 -34.45
N ILE A 26 -27.40 10.73 -33.95
CA ILE A 26 -27.58 11.15 -32.56
C ILE A 26 -27.32 9.99 -31.60
N VAL A 27 -27.88 8.81 -31.87
CA VAL A 27 -27.68 7.62 -31.03
C VAL A 27 -26.19 7.21 -30.98
N LEU A 28 -25.48 7.26 -32.12
CA LEU A 28 -24.04 6.98 -32.17
C LEU A 28 -23.23 8.00 -31.35
N ALA A 29 -23.57 9.29 -31.44
CA ALA A 29 -22.93 10.34 -30.67
C ALA A 29 -23.14 10.14 -29.15
N MET A 30 -24.38 9.86 -28.73
CA MET A 30 -24.71 9.59 -27.33
C MET A 30 -23.99 8.34 -26.80
N LEU A 31 -23.92 7.26 -27.58
CA LEU A 31 -23.22 6.03 -27.20
C LEU A 31 -21.71 6.26 -27.03
N SER A 32 -21.10 7.07 -27.90
CA SER A 32 -19.68 7.44 -27.79
C SER A 32 -19.42 8.22 -26.50
N LEU A 33 -20.26 9.23 -26.21
CA LEU A 33 -20.16 10.02 -24.98
C LEU A 33 -20.32 9.14 -23.73
N TYR A 34 -21.35 8.28 -23.72
CA TYR A 34 -21.60 7.36 -22.60
C TYR A 34 -20.40 6.44 -22.32
N ARG A 35 -19.78 5.88 -23.38
CA ARG A 35 -18.56 5.05 -23.24
C ARG A 35 -17.39 5.84 -22.67
N GLY A 36 -17.19 7.08 -23.13
CA GLY A 36 -16.16 7.97 -22.60
C GLY A 36 -16.36 8.29 -21.12
N GLN A 37 -17.59 8.63 -20.73
CA GLN A 37 -17.97 8.89 -19.34
C GLN A 37 -17.77 7.66 -18.46
N ARG A 38 -18.20 6.47 -18.91
CA ARG A 38 -18.02 5.24 -18.15
C ARG A 38 -16.55 4.91 -17.93
N ALA A 39 -15.74 4.99 -18.98
CA ALA A 39 -14.30 4.75 -18.87
C ALA A 39 -13.58 5.78 -17.99
N ALA A 40 -14.07 7.02 -17.92
CA ALA A 40 -13.55 8.03 -17.00
C ALA A 40 -13.94 7.72 -15.55
N PHE A 41 -15.18 7.29 -15.32
CA PHE A 41 -15.68 6.91 -13.99
C PHE A 41 -14.93 5.70 -13.42
N ASP A 42 -14.68 4.66 -14.23
CA ASP A 42 -13.95 3.48 -13.79
C ASP A 42 -12.50 3.85 -13.41
N ARG A 43 -11.84 4.71 -14.19
CA ARG A 43 -10.50 5.24 -13.87
C ARG A 43 -10.46 6.07 -12.59
N ALA A 44 -11.48 6.92 -12.38
CA ALA A 44 -11.58 7.73 -11.17
C ALA A 44 -11.78 6.84 -9.92
N THR A 45 -12.61 5.79 -10.05
CA THR A 45 -12.86 4.82 -8.97
C THR A 45 -11.60 4.02 -8.64
N ASP A 46 -10.87 3.55 -9.66
CA ASP A 46 -9.62 2.81 -9.47
C ASP A 46 -8.56 3.69 -8.78
N ALA A 47 -8.39 4.93 -9.23
CA ALA A 47 -7.48 5.88 -8.59
C ALA A 47 -7.85 6.17 -7.13
N ALA A 48 -9.14 6.30 -6.81
CA ALA A 48 -9.60 6.49 -5.43
C ALA A 48 -9.28 5.28 -4.54
N ARG A 49 -9.51 4.06 -5.04
CA ARG A 49 -9.17 2.81 -4.33
C ARG A 49 -7.66 2.67 -4.13
N MET A 50 -6.87 2.98 -5.15
CA MET A 50 -5.40 2.96 -5.04
C MET A 50 -4.90 3.95 -3.99
N HIS A 51 -5.50 5.13 -3.94
CA HIS A 51 -5.17 6.13 -2.94
C HIS A 51 -5.52 5.68 -1.52
N GLU A 52 -6.73 5.16 -1.32
CA GLU A 52 -7.18 4.61 -0.05
C GLU A 52 -6.29 3.47 0.43
N ALA A 53 -5.97 2.51 -0.45
CA ALA A 53 -5.06 1.41 -0.14
C ALA A 53 -3.65 1.92 0.22
N GLY A 54 -3.10 2.86 -0.56
CA GLY A 54 -1.78 3.43 -0.32
C GLY A 54 -1.68 4.16 1.03
N VAL A 55 -2.65 5.02 1.33
CA VAL A 55 -2.71 5.76 2.61
C VAL A 55 -2.92 4.80 3.78
N SER A 56 -3.85 3.83 3.65
CA SER A 56 -4.10 2.83 4.70
C SER A 56 -2.86 2.00 5.01
N ALA A 57 -2.13 1.55 4.00
CA ALA A 57 -0.88 0.80 4.18
C ALA A 57 0.20 1.66 4.87
N LEU A 58 0.35 2.93 4.46
CA LEU A 58 1.27 3.87 5.09
C LEU A 58 0.91 4.13 6.56
N ASP A 59 -0.38 4.29 6.89
CA ASP A 59 -0.85 4.54 8.25
C ASP A 59 -0.63 3.32 9.16
N LEU A 60 -1.01 2.13 8.70
CA LEU A 60 -0.81 0.89 9.46
C LEU A 60 0.66 0.68 9.79
N ILE A 61 1.54 0.66 8.79
CA ILE A 61 2.97 0.42 9.02
C ILE A 61 3.59 1.53 9.88
N ALA A 62 3.22 2.80 9.63
CA ALA A 62 3.74 3.92 10.41
C ALA A 62 3.34 3.87 11.88
N GLN A 63 2.10 3.49 12.20
CA GLN A 63 1.67 3.33 13.59
C GLN A 63 2.55 2.32 14.33
N HIS A 64 2.83 1.17 13.73
CA HIS A 64 3.72 0.18 14.33
C HIS A 64 5.16 0.71 14.46
N ILE A 65 5.75 1.26 13.38
CA ILE A 65 7.13 1.77 13.40
C ILE A 65 7.31 2.90 14.43
N GLN A 66 6.32 3.78 14.62
CA GLN A 66 6.39 4.83 15.65
C GLN A 66 6.46 4.28 17.07
N MET A 67 5.84 3.14 17.32
CA MET A 67 5.89 2.45 18.62
C MET A 67 7.13 1.59 18.77
N ALA A 68 7.93 1.37 17.72
CA ALA A 68 9.15 0.59 17.80
C ALA A 68 10.01 1.05 18.97
N GLY A 69 10.36 0.11 19.84
CA GLY A 69 11.23 0.33 20.99
C GLY A 69 10.51 0.78 22.25
N PHE A 70 9.19 0.96 22.21
CA PHE A 70 8.43 1.28 23.41
C PHE A 70 8.57 0.16 24.44
N GLY A 71 8.96 0.51 25.67
CA GLY A 71 9.15 -0.42 26.78
C GLY A 71 10.28 -1.45 26.62
N THR A 72 11.11 -1.36 25.58
CA THR A 72 12.28 -2.26 25.40
C THR A 72 13.58 -1.64 25.92
N THR A 73 14.60 -2.48 26.11
CA THR A 73 15.96 -2.02 26.43
C THR A 73 16.80 -1.93 25.15
N ARG A 74 17.81 -1.06 25.12
CA ARG A 74 18.67 -0.83 23.94
C ARG A 74 19.35 -2.10 23.39
N ALA A 75 19.52 -3.14 24.21
CA ALA A 75 20.14 -4.41 23.81
C ALA A 75 19.29 -5.21 22.79
N ASP A 76 17.98 -4.96 22.76
CA ASP A 76 17.06 -5.55 21.80
C ASP A 76 16.85 -4.57 20.64
N ALA A 77 17.29 -4.94 19.42
CA ALA A 77 16.94 -4.16 18.24
C ALA A 77 15.42 -4.16 18.07
N ALA A 78 14.81 -2.99 18.30
CA ALA A 78 13.37 -2.81 18.23
C ALA A 78 12.82 -2.78 16.79
N LEU A 79 13.72 -2.62 15.83
CA LEU A 79 13.44 -2.61 14.41
C LEU A 79 14.49 -3.47 13.71
N PHE A 80 14.04 -4.27 12.75
CA PHE A 80 14.92 -5.00 11.84
C PHE A 80 14.28 -5.05 10.46
N GLY A 81 15.04 -4.70 9.43
CA GLY A 81 14.58 -4.66 8.05
C GLY A 81 15.31 -5.64 7.17
N CYS A 82 14.68 -5.96 6.05
CA CYS A 82 15.21 -6.81 5.00
C CYS A 82 14.92 -6.17 3.64
N SER A 83 15.96 -6.01 2.81
CA SER A 83 15.80 -5.50 1.45
C SER A 83 15.41 -6.63 0.49
N GLN A 84 14.35 -6.44 -0.29
CA GLN A 84 13.79 -7.42 -1.24
C GLN A 84 13.53 -8.81 -0.61
N ALA A 85 13.21 -8.84 0.67
CA ALA A 85 13.07 -10.04 1.48
C ALA A 85 12.13 -9.79 2.67
N ARG A 86 11.43 -10.82 3.12
CA ARG A 86 10.67 -10.78 4.39
C ARG A 86 11.58 -11.12 5.56
N VAL A 87 11.22 -10.61 6.74
CA VAL A 87 11.88 -10.99 7.99
C VAL A 87 11.35 -12.35 8.46
N VAL A 88 12.25 -13.25 8.88
CA VAL A 88 11.94 -14.59 9.41
C VAL A 88 12.84 -14.96 10.59
N GLY A 89 12.49 -16.03 11.30
CA GLY A 89 13.23 -16.54 12.47
C GLY A 89 12.61 -16.10 13.79
N ALA A 90 13.38 -16.20 14.88
CA ALA A 90 12.98 -15.65 16.17
C ALA A 90 13.18 -14.13 16.20
N ASP A 91 12.38 -13.42 16.99
CA ASP A 91 12.40 -11.94 17.00
C ASP A 91 13.75 -11.34 17.40
N THR A 92 14.51 -12.01 18.27
CA THR A 92 15.87 -11.63 18.70
C THR A 92 16.96 -12.14 17.76
N ALA A 93 16.62 -13.01 16.81
CA ALA A 93 17.55 -13.64 15.86
C ALA A 93 17.03 -13.54 14.42
N ALA A 94 16.44 -12.38 14.09
CA ALA A 94 15.82 -12.12 12.81
C ALA A 94 16.80 -12.30 11.63
N SER A 95 16.27 -12.84 10.54
CA SER A 95 16.98 -13.09 9.28
C SER A 95 16.09 -12.75 8.09
N CYS A 96 16.68 -12.71 6.90
CA CYS A 96 15.98 -12.32 5.69
C CYS A 96 15.75 -13.51 4.77
N GLU A 97 14.51 -13.67 4.30
CA GLU A 97 14.13 -14.64 3.28
C GLU A 97 13.66 -13.89 2.03
N SER A 98 14.34 -14.07 0.91
CA SER A 98 14.05 -13.34 -0.33
C SER A 98 12.63 -13.57 -0.83
N LEU A 99 11.99 -12.49 -1.29
CA LEU A 99 10.64 -12.53 -1.84
C LEU A 99 10.67 -12.40 -3.37
N PRO A 100 9.87 -13.19 -4.10
CA PRO A 100 9.68 -12.99 -5.55
C PRO A 100 9.13 -11.60 -5.91
N SER A 101 8.31 -11.00 -5.02
CA SER A 101 7.79 -9.64 -5.18
C SER A 101 8.87 -8.56 -5.06
N ARG A 102 10.09 -8.92 -4.62
CA ARG A 102 11.18 -7.98 -4.29
C ARG A 102 10.74 -6.86 -3.35
N SER A 103 9.77 -7.18 -2.50
CA SER A 103 9.29 -6.29 -1.45
C SER A 103 10.23 -6.33 -0.26
N ASP A 104 10.44 -5.18 0.35
CA ASP A 104 11.13 -5.12 1.61
C ASP A 104 10.25 -5.68 2.72
N GLY A 105 10.91 -6.15 3.77
CA GLY A 105 10.28 -6.65 4.98
C GLY A 105 10.76 -5.84 6.17
N VAL A 106 9.87 -5.56 7.11
CA VAL A 106 10.22 -4.89 8.35
C VAL A 106 9.60 -5.61 9.53
N GLN A 107 10.41 -5.90 10.54
CA GLN A 107 9.99 -6.36 11.85
C GLN A 107 10.05 -5.21 12.83
N VAL A 108 8.98 -5.05 13.59
CA VAL A 108 8.82 -4.04 14.62
C VAL A 108 8.52 -4.72 15.94
N ARG A 109 9.25 -4.33 16.99
CA ARG A 109 9.09 -4.84 18.36
C ARG A 109 8.82 -3.70 19.34
N TYR A 110 7.87 -3.93 20.24
CA TYR A 110 7.54 -3.05 21.35
C TYR A 110 6.86 -3.84 22.48
N ALA A 111 6.68 -3.22 23.64
CA ALA A 111 6.09 -3.87 24.81
C ALA A 111 4.69 -4.43 24.51
N ALA A 112 4.45 -5.66 24.94
CA ALA A 112 3.15 -6.30 24.87
C ALA A 112 2.37 -6.00 26.15
N ASP A 113 1.57 -4.94 26.13
CA ASP A 113 0.69 -4.55 27.22
C ASP A 113 -0.64 -3.99 26.69
N ALA A 114 -1.60 -3.74 27.59
CA ALA A 114 -2.93 -3.25 27.23
C ALA A 114 -2.97 -1.77 26.80
N VAL A 115 -1.85 -1.06 26.85
CA VAL A 115 -1.71 0.35 26.44
C VAL A 115 -1.13 0.46 25.03
N SER A 116 -0.12 -0.36 24.75
CA SER A 116 0.68 -0.38 23.52
C SER A 116 0.07 -1.29 22.44
N THR A 117 -0.87 -2.15 22.82
CA THR A 117 -1.58 -3.07 21.91
C THR A 117 -3.08 -2.94 22.09
N TRP A 118 -3.84 -3.58 21.20
CA TRP A 118 -5.29 -3.71 21.34
C TRP A 118 -5.61 -4.93 22.23
N PRO A 119 -6.07 -4.74 23.48
CA PRO A 119 -6.30 -5.88 24.35
C PRO A 119 -7.48 -6.72 23.86
N THR A 120 -7.38 -8.03 24.02
CA THR A 120 -8.52 -8.95 23.91
C THR A 120 -9.57 -8.65 24.98
N SER A 121 -10.75 -9.28 24.89
CA SER A 121 -11.78 -9.19 25.94
C SER A 121 -11.31 -9.68 27.32
N ALA A 122 -10.26 -10.52 27.36
CA ALA A 122 -9.62 -10.98 28.59
C ALA A 122 -8.49 -10.06 29.08
N GLY A 123 -8.24 -8.92 28.41
CA GLY A 123 -7.17 -7.99 28.74
C GLY A 123 -5.77 -8.39 28.26
N ALA A 124 -5.64 -9.50 27.53
CA ALA A 124 -4.35 -9.94 27.00
C ALA A 124 -3.91 -9.06 25.80
N PRO A 125 -2.63 -8.68 25.70
CA PRO A 125 -2.11 -7.89 24.59
C PRO A 125 -2.14 -8.68 23.28
N THR A 126 -2.17 -7.99 22.14
CA THR A 126 -2.26 -8.62 20.81
C THR A 126 -1.19 -8.17 19.82
N ASP A 127 -0.99 -9.00 18.80
CA ASP A 127 -0.22 -8.68 17.60
C ASP A 127 -1.05 -7.95 16.53
N CYS A 128 -0.40 -7.64 15.40
CA CYS A 128 -0.99 -6.91 14.28
C CYS A 128 -2.18 -7.61 13.60
N ILE A 129 -2.44 -8.89 13.91
CA ILE A 129 -3.59 -9.65 13.41
C ILE A 129 -4.57 -10.00 14.55
N GLY A 130 -4.43 -9.35 15.71
CA GLY A 130 -5.32 -9.48 16.86
C GLY A 130 -5.15 -10.79 17.65
N GLN A 131 -4.06 -11.52 17.46
CA GLN A 131 -3.78 -12.74 18.22
C GLN A 131 -3.11 -12.40 19.55
N SER A 132 -3.49 -13.09 20.62
CA SER A 132 -2.93 -12.81 21.95
C SER A 132 -1.43 -13.18 22.03
N VAL A 133 -0.67 -12.29 22.66
CA VAL A 133 0.78 -12.44 22.91
C VAL A 133 1.00 -12.70 24.39
N ALA A 134 1.79 -13.72 24.71
CA ALA A 134 2.14 -14.07 26.10
C ALA A 134 3.53 -13.57 26.51
N ASP A 135 4.35 -13.16 25.54
CA ASP A 135 5.68 -12.60 25.77
C ASP A 135 5.60 -11.15 26.24
N ALA A 136 6.68 -10.65 26.86
CA ALA A 136 6.79 -9.25 27.29
C ALA A 136 6.84 -8.25 26.12
N PHE A 137 7.15 -8.73 24.93
CA PHE A 137 7.26 -7.95 23.71
C PHE A 137 6.45 -8.59 22.59
N VAL A 138 5.83 -7.76 21.76
CA VAL A 138 5.16 -8.18 20.55
C VAL A 138 6.06 -7.90 19.35
N GLY A 139 6.25 -8.90 18.49
CA GLY A 139 6.92 -8.77 17.20
C GLY A 139 5.91 -8.80 16.05
N ASN A 140 5.89 -7.74 15.26
CA ASN A 140 5.04 -7.61 14.08
C ASN A 140 5.91 -7.47 12.83
N ARG A 141 5.64 -8.26 11.79
CA ARG A 141 6.39 -8.23 10.54
C ARG A 141 5.48 -7.85 9.39
N PHE A 142 5.91 -6.89 8.59
CA PHE A 142 5.18 -6.39 7.43
C PHE A 142 5.99 -6.64 6.16
N TYR A 143 5.31 -7.12 5.12
CA TYR A 143 5.87 -7.31 3.78
C TYR A 143 4.75 -7.41 2.76
N ALA A 144 5.03 -7.14 1.49
CA ALA A 144 4.04 -7.29 0.42
C ALA A 144 4.35 -8.50 -0.47
N LYS A 145 3.32 -9.26 -0.85
CA LYS A 145 3.43 -10.38 -1.78
C LYS A 145 2.11 -10.60 -2.52
N ALA A 146 2.16 -11.37 -3.60
CA ALA A 146 0.94 -11.86 -4.24
C ALA A 146 0.23 -12.89 -3.33
N SER A 147 -1.09 -12.76 -3.27
CA SER A 147 -1.99 -13.72 -2.65
C SER A 147 -1.85 -15.10 -3.29
N ALA A 148 -1.82 -16.14 -2.46
CA ALA A 148 -1.74 -17.51 -2.96
C ALA A 148 -3.04 -17.97 -3.63
N SER A 149 -4.19 -17.37 -3.28
CA SER A 149 -5.50 -17.75 -3.81
C SER A 149 -5.90 -16.90 -5.02
N THR A 150 -5.60 -15.60 -5.02
CA THR A 150 -6.05 -14.68 -6.08
C THR A 150 -4.94 -14.26 -7.04
N GLY A 151 -3.66 -14.36 -6.64
CA GLY A 151 -2.53 -13.80 -7.38
C GLY A 151 -2.46 -12.26 -7.35
N GLU A 152 -3.40 -11.59 -6.67
CA GLU A 152 -3.39 -10.14 -6.50
C GLU A 152 -2.41 -9.72 -5.40
N PRO A 153 -1.83 -8.52 -5.47
CA PRO A 153 -0.81 -8.10 -4.54
C PRO A 153 -1.45 -7.61 -3.26
N GLU A 154 -0.91 -7.99 -2.12
CA GLU A 154 -1.45 -7.62 -0.80
C GLU A 154 -0.30 -7.31 0.16
N LEU A 155 -0.55 -6.35 1.06
CA LEU A 155 0.27 -6.14 2.25
C LEU A 155 -0.11 -7.19 3.29
N TYR A 156 0.87 -7.93 3.77
CA TYR A 156 0.71 -8.91 4.82
C TYR A 156 1.24 -8.39 6.15
N CYS A 157 0.59 -8.81 7.24
CA CYS A 157 1.22 -8.82 8.55
C CYS A 157 1.33 -10.22 9.14
N GLU A 158 2.49 -10.47 9.74
CA GLU A 158 2.82 -11.68 10.49
C GLU A 158 3.14 -11.28 11.94
N GLY A 159 2.25 -11.62 12.86
CA GLY A 159 2.45 -11.44 14.29
C GLY A 159 3.00 -12.70 14.95
N GLY A 160 4.01 -12.55 15.82
CA GLY A 160 4.53 -13.63 16.66
C GLY A 160 4.95 -14.91 15.94
N GLY A 161 5.35 -14.84 14.67
CA GLY A 161 5.78 -15.98 13.84
C GLY A 161 4.67 -16.95 13.41
N LYS A 162 3.39 -16.55 13.50
CA LYS A 162 2.24 -17.34 13.04
C LYS A 162 1.96 -17.13 11.54
N GLN A 163 0.87 -17.71 11.02
CA GLN A 163 0.50 -17.53 9.62
C GLN A 163 0.17 -16.05 9.33
N ALA A 164 0.89 -15.46 8.38
CA ALA A 164 0.67 -14.10 7.94
C ALA A 164 -0.74 -13.91 7.34
N GLN A 165 -1.37 -12.78 7.61
CA GLN A 165 -2.70 -12.42 7.09
C GLN A 165 -2.61 -11.18 6.18
N PRO A 166 -3.43 -11.12 5.11
CA PRO A 166 -3.53 -9.93 4.29
C PRO A 166 -4.25 -8.81 5.07
N LEU A 167 -3.70 -7.59 4.98
CA LEU A 167 -4.27 -6.39 5.60
C LEU A 167 -4.83 -5.41 4.58
N VAL A 168 -4.11 -5.22 3.47
CA VAL A 168 -4.47 -4.23 2.43
C VAL A 168 -4.23 -4.83 1.05
N GLU A 169 -5.27 -4.85 0.22
CA GLU A 169 -5.19 -5.28 -1.17
C GLU A 169 -4.54 -4.21 -2.06
N GLY A 170 -4.01 -4.62 -3.21
CA GLY A 170 -3.41 -3.74 -4.20
C GLY A 170 -1.96 -3.33 -3.87
N ILE A 171 -1.41 -3.72 -2.73
CA ILE A 171 -0.04 -3.35 -2.35
C ILE A 171 0.95 -4.31 -2.99
N GLU A 172 1.55 -3.90 -4.10
CA GLU A 172 2.51 -4.71 -4.86
C GLU A 172 3.84 -4.85 -4.14
N ARG A 173 4.32 -3.75 -3.56
CA ARG A 173 5.65 -3.68 -2.97
C ARG A 173 5.72 -2.59 -1.91
N ILE A 174 6.44 -2.86 -0.83
CA ILE A 174 6.92 -1.82 0.08
C ILE A 174 8.43 -1.71 -0.03
N GLN A 175 8.96 -0.51 0.15
CA GLN A 175 10.39 -0.25 0.20
C GLN A 175 10.70 0.64 1.40
N LEU A 176 11.73 0.30 2.17
CA LEU A 176 12.14 1.05 3.34
C LEU A 176 13.63 1.39 3.28
N VAL A 177 13.93 2.67 3.50
CA VAL A 177 15.29 3.13 3.77
C VAL A 177 15.34 3.76 5.15
N TYR A 178 16.46 3.62 5.84
CA TYR A 178 16.57 3.91 7.27
C TYR A 178 17.60 5.00 7.54
N TRP A 179 17.28 5.88 8.48
CA TRP A 179 18.14 6.95 8.97
C TRP A 179 18.82 6.52 10.26
N LEU A 180 20.15 6.42 10.24
CA LEU A 180 20.95 6.11 11.42
C LEU A 180 21.43 7.40 12.08
N ALA A 181 21.59 7.38 13.40
CA ALA A 181 22.21 8.47 14.14
C ALA A 181 23.59 8.80 13.55
N GLY A 182 23.81 10.08 13.23
CA GLY A 182 25.05 10.58 12.62
C GLY A 182 25.24 10.27 11.12
N ALA A 183 24.28 9.62 10.46
CA ALA A 183 24.33 9.41 9.01
C ALA A 183 23.82 10.65 8.24
N SER A 184 24.45 10.96 7.11
CA SER A 184 24.06 12.07 6.23
C SER A 184 22.94 11.71 5.23
N SER A 185 22.66 10.42 5.06
CA SER A 185 21.64 9.89 4.14
C SER A 185 21.02 8.62 4.69
N ALA A 186 19.80 8.32 4.24
CA ALA A 186 19.18 7.02 4.48
C ALA A 186 19.94 5.91 3.74
N VAL A 187 19.85 4.69 4.27
CA VAL A 187 20.44 3.48 3.66
C VAL A 187 19.42 2.35 3.63
N ASP A 188 19.56 1.44 2.65
CA ASP A 188 18.79 0.20 2.60
C ASP A 188 19.12 -0.69 3.82
N ALA A 189 18.18 -1.57 4.21
CA ALA A 189 18.39 -2.53 5.29
C ALA A 189 19.65 -3.40 5.11
N SER A 190 19.95 -3.78 3.86
CA SER A 190 21.12 -4.60 3.52
C SER A 190 22.47 -3.93 3.86
N ALA A 191 22.49 -2.61 3.97
CA ALA A 191 23.68 -1.84 4.32
C ALA A 191 23.85 -1.63 5.84
N ILE A 192 22.92 -2.11 6.67
CA ILE A 192 22.91 -1.91 8.13
C ILE A 192 23.44 -3.16 8.83
N PRO A 193 24.63 -3.11 9.46
CA PRO A 193 25.12 -4.21 10.28
C PRO A 193 24.16 -4.50 11.44
N ARG A 194 24.02 -5.77 11.85
CA ARG A 194 23.10 -6.18 12.92
C ARG A 194 23.22 -5.34 14.21
N GLY A 195 24.44 -5.01 14.63
CA GLY A 195 24.69 -4.19 15.82
C GLY A 195 24.34 -2.70 15.70
N ARG A 196 24.01 -2.21 14.50
CA ARG A 196 23.68 -0.79 14.24
C ARG A 196 22.19 -0.50 14.15
N TRP A 197 21.32 -1.52 14.16
CA TRP A 197 19.86 -1.33 14.20
C TRP A 197 19.37 -0.48 15.37
N PRO A 198 19.95 -0.56 16.59
CA PRO A 198 19.59 0.34 17.69
C PRO A 198 19.88 1.83 17.44
N ASP A 199 20.64 2.19 16.40
CA ASP A 199 20.94 3.58 16.03
C ASP A 199 19.95 4.15 15.00
N VAL A 200 19.01 3.34 14.50
CA VAL A 200 18.00 3.80 13.55
C VAL A 200 16.97 4.65 14.28
N HIS A 201 16.78 5.89 13.83
CA HIS A 201 15.86 6.85 14.44
C HIS A 201 14.69 7.24 13.53
N ALA A 202 14.78 7.01 12.22
CA ALA A 202 13.68 7.21 11.29
C ALA A 202 13.75 6.21 10.13
N ALA A 203 12.61 6.02 9.45
CA ALA A 203 12.51 5.26 8.21
C ALA A 203 11.67 6.02 7.19
N ASP A 204 12.11 6.05 5.94
CA ASP A 204 11.29 6.49 4.82
C ASP A 204 10.65 5.26 4.18
N LEU A 205 9.33 5.17 4.30
CA LEU A 205 8.50 4.11 3.74
C LEU A 205 7.93 4.57 2.40
N CYS A 206 8.11 3.74 1.38
CA CYS A 206 7.36 3.82 0.13
C CYS A 206 6.45 2.60 -0.03
N VAL A 207 5.23 2.84 -0.50
CA VAL A 207 4.26 1.81 -0.85
C VAL A 207 3.92 1.96 -2.33
N LEU A 208 4.20 0.93 -3.13
CA LEU A 208 3.79 0.83 -4.52
C LEU A 208 2.46 0.10 -4.62
N VAL A 209 1.44 0.81 -5.09
CA VAL A 209 0.08 0.31 -5.27
C VAL A 209 -0.17 0.02 -6.73
N ARG A 210 -0.78 -1.14 -7.00
CA ARG A 210 -1.25 -1.57 -8.32
C ARG A 210 -2.78 -1.50 -8.36
N GLY A 211 -3.30 -0.86 -9.41
CA GLY A 211 -4.74 -0.75 -9.65
C GLY A 211 -5.40 -2.08 -10.05
N PHE A 212 -6.72 -2.10 -10.00
CA PHE A 212 -7.55 -3.25 -10.35
C PHE A 212 -8.06 -3.14 -11.79
N ALA A 213 -8.27 -1.91 -12.28
CA ALA A 213 -8.74 -1.67 -13.63
C ALA A 213 -7.61 -1.82 -14.65
N VAL A 214 -7.89 -2.57 -15.72
CA VAL A 214 -6.98 -2.66 -16.87
C VAL A 214 -7.10 -1.39 -17.71
N ALA A 215 -6.02 -0.64 -17.80
CA ALA A 215 -5.84 0.47 -18.69
C ALA A 215 -5.93 0.01 -20.15
N ARG A 216 -6.60 0.82 -20.98
CA ARG A 216 -6.71 0.57 -22.42
C ARG A 216 -5.32 0.56 -23.11
N GLN A 217 -4.35 1.24 -22.53
CA GLN A 217 -2.95 1.20 -22.96
C GLN A 217 -2.19 0.14 -22.15
N ARG A 218 -1.55 -0.81 -22.87
CA ARG A 218 -0.79 -1.90 -22.25
C ARG A 218 0.45 -1.46 -21.46
N ARG A 219 0.93 -0.25 -21.73
CA ARG A 219 2.10 0.35 -21.08
C ARG A 219 1.70 1.61 -20.34
N THR A 220 1.75 1.57 -19.02
CA THR A 220 1.52 2.75 -18.18
C THR A 220 2.85 3.18 -17.56
N SER A 221 3.15 4.48 -17.62
CA SER A 221 4.33 5.04 -16.96
C SER A 221 3.98 5.51 -15.56
N TYR A 222 4.85 5.25 -14.59
CA TYR A 222 4.70 5.70 -13.22
C TYR A 222 6.06 6.09 -12.61
N ARG A 223 6.04 6.68 -11.42
CA ARG A 223 7.24 6.87 -10.61
C ARG A 223 7.32 5.77 -9.58
N ASP A 224 8.42 5.03 -9.58
CA ASP A 224 8.65 3.98 -8.59
C ASP A 224 9.11 4.55 -7.25
N CYS A 225 9.34 3.68 -6.27
CA CYS A 225 9.76 4.08 -4.92
C CYS A 225 11.12 4.80 -4.85
N THR A 226 11.97 4.66 -5.86
CA THR A 226 13.25 5.37 -5.96
C THR A 226 13.09 6.76 -6.59
N GLY A 227 11.87 7.10 -7.04
CA GLY A 227 11.55 8.33 -7.77
C GLY A 227 11.87 8.25 -9.26
N ALA A 228 12.39 7.12 -9.73
CA ALA A 228 12.70 6.87 -11.12
C ALA A 228 11.42 6.62 -11.94
N PHE A 229 11.48 6.96 -13.23
CA PHE A 229 10.42 6.61 -14.15
C PHE A 229 10.48 5.12 -14.48
N ALA A 230 9.36 4.44 -14.32
CA ALA A 230 9.18 3.04 -14.67
C ALA A 230 7.99 2.86 -15.61
N VAL A 231 7.98 1.74 -16.34
CA VAL A 231 6.89 1.35 -17.24
C VAL A 231 6.35 0.01 -16.77
N ALA A 232 5.05 -0.06 -16.50
CA ALA A 232 4.35 -1.31 -16.24
C ALA A 232 3.83 -1.89 -17.57
N ASP A 233 4.10 -3.18 -17.81
CA ASP A 233 3.67 -3.91 -19.02
C ASP A 233 2.41 -4.78 -18.78
N ASP A 234 1.80 -4.69 -17.59
CA ASP A 234 0.64 -5.48 -17.17
C ASP A 234 -0.71 -4.79 -17.45
N ALA A 235 -0.67 -3.66 -18.16
CA ALA A 235 -1.83 -2.82 -18.45
C ALA A 235 -2.58 -2.33 -17.20
N ARG A 236 -1.95 -2.26 -16.02
CA ARG A 236 -2.58 -1.70 -14.81
C ARG A 236 -1.93 -0.38 -14.42
N MET A 237 -2.68 0.45 -13.70
CA MET A 237 -2.14 1.70 -13.15
C MET A 237 -1.27 1.39 -11.92
N HIS A 238 -0.18 2.13 -11.77
CA HIS A 238 0.73 2.00 -10.64
C HIS A 238 0.95 3.37 -10.02
N GLN A 239 0.96 3.44 -8.70
CA GLN A 239 1.21 4.67 -7.97
C GLN A 239 1.99 4.39 -6.69
N ALA A 240 3.08 5.13 -6.49
CA ALA A 240 3.84 5.10 -5.26
C ALA A 240 3.38 6.20 -4.29
N PHE A 241 3.38 5.89 -3.00
CA PHE A 241 3.11 6.80 -1.90
C PHE A 241 4.26 6.74 -0.90
N TRP A 242 4.63 7.89 -0.31
CA TRP A 242 5.78 8.00 0.58
C TRP A 242 5.40 8.60 1.93
N ARG A 243 6.08 8.15 2.98
CA ARG A 243 6.00 8.74 4.31
C ARG A 243 7.32 8.56 5.05
N ARG A 244 7.82 9.65 5.65
CA ARG A 244 8.85 9.58 6.69
C ARG A 244 8.21 9.25 8.03
N ILE A 245 8.81 8.32 8.74
CA ILE A 245 8.32 7.84 10.04
C ILE A 245 9.46 7.97 11.04
N GLU A 246 9.26 8.82 12.06
CA GLU A 246 10.17 8.95 13.19
C GLU A 246 9.92 7.83 14.21
N ILE A 247 11.00 7.25 14.73
CA ILE A 247 10.98 6.21 15.76
C ILE A 247 11.17 6.89 17.11
N ARG A 248 10.06 7.07 17.84
CA ARG A 248 10.04 7.91 19.05
C ARG A 248 10.81 7.32 20.23
N ASN A 249 10.90 5.99 20.27
CA ASN A 249 11.60 5.26 21.31
C ASN A 249 12.94 4.71 20.80
N ALA A 250 13.48 5.32 19.74
CA ALA A 250 14.86 5.04 19.34
C ALA A 250 15.75 5.37 20.53
N ALA A 251 16.62 4.43 20.91
CA ALA A 251 17.44 4.60 22.09
C ALA A 251 18.26 5.88 21.95
N SER A 252 17.96 6.88 22.77
CA SER A 252 18.52 8.22 22.69
C SER A 252 20.02 8.14 22.50
N ALA A 253 20.55 8.68 21.40
CA ALA A 253 21.97 8.94 21.33
C ALA A 253 22.30 9.85 22.52
N ASN A 254 23.08 9.32 23.44
CA ASN A 254 23.54 10.01 24.64
C ASN A 254 23.95 11.43 24.27
N GLN A 255 23.18 12.45 24.67
CA GLN A 255 23.67 13.83 24.73
C GLN A 255 24.65 13.91 25.92
N GLY A 256 25.76 13.19 25.81
CA GLY A 256 26.91 13.33 26.68
C GLY A 256 27.80 14.42 26.10
N GLY A 257 27.47 15.68 26.39
CA GLY A 257 28.21 16.83 25.89
C GLY A 257 27.84 18.11 26.62
N GLY A 258 28.33 18.26 27.85
CA GLY A 258 28.21 19.50 28.63
C GLY A 258 28.63 19.27 30.07
N ALA A 259 29.93 19.41 30.32
CA ALA A 259 30.50 19.60 31.65
C ALA A 259 30.04 20.93 32.27
#